data_AF-A0A959DVC5-F1
#
_entry.id   AF-A0A959DVC5-F1
#
_cell.length_a   1.000
_cell.length_b   1.000
_cell.length_c   1.000
_cell.angle_alpha   90.00
_cell.angle_beta   90.00
_cell.angle_gamma   90.00
#
_symmetry.space_group_name_H-M   'P 1'
#
loop_
_entity.id
_entity.type
_entity.pdbx_description
1 polymer ?
#
loop_
_entity_poly.entity_id
_entity_poly.type
_entity_poly.pdbx_seq_one_letter_code
_entity_poly.pdbx_strand_id
1 'polypeptide(L)'
;MRIFSLFLLIISTYIINAQVVTSTSNPVIGTVLTQSGAIGFDTNQLKKTGVNQDWDFKAMVHNGVKIVSKYSDSKSSTYSSVFPESNILQETTNQSDAFLLVNNSGSHFIGGVLQMPGAPNGYIAAKFRPVITFFDLPMQLGNKGNATTSFFYNIPKEFIPDSILNSIPFQIDSFRLRIDITRKFNCIGNGTIHLPQKDYPVVQMDFSMKPAQKFEVKVPIFGWIDVSQFIGGGQFSEFIPTTEGIYFLSPNHIGPVAVFNRTPGTETYDMALVDYEAINSSNKINDIIINTYPNPANDLLFLGCKKDFNEVKVFDVAGNLISIFKGNNQKLDISELSKGIYFINILSHNKLIGFSKFIKM
;
A
#
# COMPACT_ATOMS: atom_id res chain seq x y z
N MET A 1 -5.90 72.35 -17.25
CA MET A 1 -5.08 71.35 -16.54
C MET A 1 -6.04 70.34 -15.92
N ARG A 2 -6.24 69.18 -16.57
CA ARG A 2 -7.18 68.14 -16.10
C ARG A 2 -6.42 67.17 -15.19
N ILE A 3 -6.83 67.07 -13.94
CA ILE A 3 -6.31 66.12 -12.95
C ILE A 3 -6.97 64.76 -13.24
N PHE A 4 -6.17 63.79 -13.67
CA PHE A 4 -6.59 62.39 -13.76
C PHE A 4 -6.42 61.76 -12.36
N SER A 5 -7.53 61.45 -11.70
CA SER A 5 -7.54 60.64 -10.49
C SER A 5 -7.25 59.19 -10.86
N LEU A 6 -6.08 58.70 -10.47
CA LEU A 6 -5.66 57.31 -10.62
C LEU A 6 -6.40 56.46 -9.58
N PHE A 7 -7.40 55.68 -10.01
CA PHE A 7 -8.01 54.65 -9.16
C PHE A 7 -7.01 53.50 -8.99
N LEU A 8 -6.40 53.39 -7.81
CA LEU A 8 -5.59 52.24 -7.44
C LEU A 8 -6.54 51.09 -7.11
N LEU A 9 -6.72 50.16 -8.05
CA LEU A 9 -7.47 48.93 -7.83
C LEU A 9 -6.62 48.00 -6.94
N ILE A 10 -6.86 48.02 -5.62
CA ILE A 10 -6.27 47.04 -4.70
C ILE A 10 -6.98 45.71 -4.95
N ILE A 11 -6.40 44.89 -5.82
CA ILE A 11 -6.78 43.47 -5.93
C ILE A 11 -6.26 42.80 -4.66
N SER A 12 -7.14 42.62 -3.66
CA SER A 12 -6.84 41.72 -2.56
C SER A 12 -6.75 40.31 -3.15
N THR A 13 -5.54 39.81 -3.34
CA THR A 13 -5.33 38.38 -3.59
C THR A 13 -5.79 37.67 -2.32
N TYR A 14 -6.99 37.11 -2.35
CA TYR A 14 -7.37 36.08 -1.39
C TYR A 14 -6.33 34.97 -1.56
N ILE A 15 -5.40 34.88 -0.61
CA ILE A 15 -4.57 33.69 -0.44
C ILE A 15 -5.58 32.61 -0.06
N ILE A 16 -6.03 31.85 -1.05
CA ILE A 16 -6.72 30.60 -0.81
C ILE A 16 -5.74 29.80 0.05
N ASN A 17 -6.07 29.57 1.32
CA ASN A 17 -5.32 28.69 2.20
C ASN A 17 -5.43 27.27 1.61
N ALA A 18 -4.59 26.96 0.62
CA ALA A 18 -4.45 25.62 0.12
C ALA A 18 -4.02 24.75 1.31
N GLN A 19 -4.67 23.61 1.52
CA GLN A 19 -4.17 22.67 2.51
C GLN A 19 -2.75 22.25 2.10
N VAL A 20 -1.79 22.45 3.02
CA VAL A 20 -0.39 22.06 2.83
C VAL A 20 -0.02 21.10 3.95
N VAL A 21 0.40 19.91 3.58
CA VAL A 21 0.95 18.90 4.49
C VAL A 21 2.45 19.15 4.61
N THR A 22 2.94 19.32 5.83
CA THR A 22 4.35 19.67 6.10
C THR A 22 5.00 18.62 6.98
N SER A 23 6.25 18.85 7.39
CA SER A 23 7.00 17.95 8.29
C SER A 23 6.31 17.73 9.64
N THR A 24 5.30 18.51 10.02
CA THR A 24 4.46 18.24 11.20
C THR A 24 3.60 16.97 11.06
N SER A 25 3.42 16.46 9.85
CA SER A 25 2.73 15.21 9.54
C SER A 25 3.68 14.00 9.43
N ASN A 26 4.98 14.19 9.61
CA ASN A 26 5.93 13.08 9.65
C ASN A 26 5.76 12.24 10.94
N PRO A 27 6.07 10.94 10.87
CA PRO A 27 6.10 10.11 12.07
C PRO A 27 7.20 10.57 13.02
N VAL A 28 6.91 10.50 14.32
CA VAL A 28 7.85 10.78 15.41
C VAL A 28 8.06 9.50 16.22
N ILE A 29 9.27 9.28 16.73
CA ILE A 29 9.58 8.13 17.59
C ILE A 29 8.58 8.08 18.76
N GLY A 30 8.04 6.89 19.03
CA GLY A 30 7.05 6.63 20.07
C GLY A 30 5.60 6.82 19.63
N THR A 31 5.36 7.31 18.41
CA THR A 31 4.00 7.45 17.88
C THR A 31 3.46 6.12 17.39
N VAL A 32 2.13 5.99 17.49
CA VAL A 32 1.38 4.82 17.02
C VAL A 32 0.24 5.33 16.17
N LEU A 33 0.22 4.93 14.88
CA LEU A 33 -0.90 5.16 13.99
C LEU A 33 -1.78 3.92 13.99
N THR A 34 -3.08 4.10 14.21
CA THR A 34 -4.06 3.03 14.11
C THR A 34 -5.05 3.37 13.00
N GLN A 35 -5.16 2.49 12.01
CA GLN A 35 -6.17 2.58 10.96
C GLN A 35 -7.14 1.41 11.09
N SER A 36 -8.40 1.66 10.75
CA SER A 36 -9.44 0.65 10.62
C SER A 36 -9.80 0.45 9.16
N GLY A 37 -10.05 -0.79 8.78
CA GLY A 37 -10.70 -1.04 7.50
C GLY A 37 -12.14 -0.52 7.52
N ALA A 38 -12.57 0.01 6.37
CA ALA A 38 -13.87 0.62 6.15
C ALA A 38 -14.45 0.19 4.81
N ILE A 39 -15.77 0.06 4.75
CA ILE A 39 -16.56 -0.36 3.59
C ILE A 39 -17.83 0.49 3.49
N GLY A 40 -18.60 0.34 2.40
CA GLY A 40 -19.90 1.02 2.25
C GLY A 40 -19.80 2.50 1.89
N PHE A 41 -18.74 2.91 1.21
CA PHE A 41 -18.53 4.28 0.76
C PHE A 41 -18.91 4.49 -0.72
N ASP A 42 -19.27 5.72 -1.08
CA ASP A 42 -19.52 6.11 -2.48
C ASP A 42 -18.21 6.39 -3.22
N THR A 43 -17.88 5.56 -4.19
CA THR A 43 -16.66 5.69 -5.00
C THR A 43 -16.65 6.94 -5.88
N ASN A 44 -17.81 7.57 -6.16
CA ASN A 44 -17.85 8.81 -6.94
C ASN A 44 -17.20 9.97 -6.20
N GLN A 45 -17.16 9.92 -4.86
CA GLN A 45 -16.44 10.90 -4.06
C GLN A 45 -14.94 10.92 -4.42
N LEU A 46 -14.35 9.76 -4.72
CA LEU A 46 -12.90 9.65 -5.02
C LEU A 46 -12.48 10.36 -6.31
N LYS A 47 -13.42 10.66 -7.22
CA LYS A 47 -13.14 11.25 -8.54
C LYS A 47 -13.10 12.80 -8.52
N LYS A 48 -13.39 13.44 -7.39
CA LYS A 48 -13.36 14.90 -7.25
C LYS A 48 -11.92 15.40 -7.25
N THR A 49 -11.59 16.40 -8.07
CA THR A 49 -10.24 16.97 -8.22
C THR A 49 -10.27 18.50 -8.24
N GLY A 50 -9.15 19.16 -8.01
CA GLY A 50 -9.04 20.62 -7.97
C GLY A 50 -9.12 21.21 -6.56
N VAL A 51 -9.48 22.49 -6.48
CA VAL A 51 -9.47 23.25 -5.22
C VAL A 51 -10.78 23.11 -4.44
N ASN A 52 -10.70 23.19 -3.11
CA ASN A 52 -11.85 23.28 -2.19
C ASN A 52 -12.93 22.22 -2.43
N GLN A 53 -12.50 20.98 -2.66
CA GLN A 53 -13.40 19.85 -2.81
C GLN A 53 -14.01 19.47 -1.46
N ASP A 54 -15.16 18.81 -1.54
CA ASP A 54 -15.92 18.32 -0.40
C ASP A 54 -16.13 16.82 -0.62
N TRP A 55 -15.59 15.96 0.25
CA TRP A 55 -15.67 14.51 0.12
C TRP A 55 -16.52 13.92 1.25
N ASP A 56 -17.72 13.43 0.93
CA ASP A 56 -18.61 12.85 1.94
C ASP A 56 -18.46 11.34 2.06
N PHE A 57 -17.85 10.90 3.15
CA PHE A 57 -17.65 9.51 3.51
C PHE A 57 -18.33 9.13 4.83
N LYS A 58 -19.28 9.94 5.34
CA LYS A 58 -19.92 9.69 6.64
C LYS A 58 -20.69 8.37 6.72
N ALA A 59 -21.13 7.85 5.57
CA ALA A 59 -21.88 6.60 5.47
C ALA A 59 -21.00 5.33 5.59
N MET A 60 -19.67 5.47 5.55
CA MET A 60 -18.79 4.31 5.67
C MET A 60 -18.84 3.70 7.06
N VAL A 61 -18.55 2.41 7.12
CA VAL A 61 -18.63 1.62 8.35
C VAL A 61 -17.37 0.78 8.50
N HIS A 62 -16.90 0.65 9.73
CA HIS A 62 -15.71 -0.15 9.99
C HIS A 62 -15.98 -1.66 9.78
N ASN A 63 -15.03 -2.35 9.17
CA ASN A 63 -15.13 -3.79 8.86
C ASN A 63 -14.40 -4.68 9.88
N GLY A 64 -13.90 -4.11 10.98
CA GLY A 64 -13.17 -4.83 12.03
C GLY A 64 -11.70 -5.12 11.71
N VAL A 65 -11.19 -4.79 10.51
CA VAL A 65 -9.74 -4.74 10.26
C VAL A 65 -9.16 -3.65 11.15
N LYS A 66 -8.06 -3.95 11.84
CA LYS A 66 -7.26 -2.97 12.57
C LYS A 66 -5.80 -3.13 12.17
N ILE A 67 -5.23 -2.09 11.59
CA ILE A 67 -3.80 -2.01 11.28
C ILE A 67 -3.17 -1.05 12.27
N VAL A 68 -2.13 -1.52 12.95
CA VAL A 68 -1.34 -0.68 13.85
C VAL A 68 0.07 -0.56 13.26
N SER A 69 0.51 0.69 13.09
CA SER A 69 1.87 1.06 12.70
C SER A 69 2.55 1.75 13.87
N LYS A 70 3.65 1.17 14.36
CA LYS A 70 4.48 1.75 15.42
C LYS A 70 5.75 2.35 14.83
N TYR A 71 6.13 3.52 15.33
CA TYR A 71 7.34 4.21 14.89
C TYR A 71 8.34 4.27 16.04
N SER A 72 9.48 3.61 15.87
CA SER A 72 10.53 3.49 16.88
C SER A 72 11.89 3.95 16.32
N ASP A 73 12.90 4.05 17.18
CA ASP A 73 14.26 4.32 16.72
C ASP A 73 14.78 3.14 15.91
N SER A 74 15.13 3.38 14.65
CA SER A 74 15.74 2.38 13.76
C SER A 74 16.99 1.72 14.32
N LYS A 75 17.73 2.38 15.22
CA LYS A 75 18.95 1.86 15.83
C LYS A 75 18.68 0.76 16.85
N SER A 76 17.43 0.63 17.32
CA SER A 76 17.02 -0.48 18.18
C SER A 76 16.90 -1.82 17.45
N SER A 77 16.83 -1.82 16.12
CA SER A 77 16.71 -3.06 15.33
C SER A 77 18.04 -3.81 15.19
N THR A 78 17.96 -5.14 15.14
CA THR A 78 19.08 -6.02 14.77
C THR A 78 19.59 -5.80 13.34
N TYR A 79 18.78 -5.20 12.47
CA TYR A 79 19.16 -4.86 11.09
C TYR A 79 19.71 -3.43 10.92
N SER A 80 19.90 -2.69 12.02
CA SER A 80 20.34 -1.28 11.98
C SER A 80 21.66 -1.05 11.24
N SER A 81 22.57 -2.03 11.24
CA SER A 81 23.84 -1.97 10.50
C SER A 81 23.67 -2.02 8.99
N VAL A 82 22.59 -2.62 8.48
CA VAL A 82 22.26 -2.64 7.04
C VAL A 82 21.71 -1.28 6.60
N PHE A 83 21.00 -0.61 7.50
CA PHE A 83 20.33 0.67 7.27
C PHE A 83 20.95 1.81 8.12
N PRO A 84 22.23 2.15 7.96
CA PRO A 84 22.89 3.13 8.81
C PRO A 84 22.30 4.55 8.68
N GLU A 85 21.68 4.85 7.53
CA GLU A 85 21.06 6.15 7.22
C GLU A 85 19.65 6.32 7.80
N SER A 86 18.99 5.25 8.25
CA SER A 86 17.63 5.36 8.80
C SER A 86 17.65 5.95 10.20
N ASN A 87 16.55 6.61 10.56
CA ASN A 87 16.28 7.11 11.91
C ASN A 87 14.93 6.61 12.47
N ILE A 88 14.04 6.09 11.61
CA ILE A 88 12.75 5.52 12.01
C ILE A 88 12.67 4.07 11.54
N LEU A 89 12.29 3.17 12.46
CA LEU A 89 11.75 1.85 12.15
C LEU A 89 10.22 1.94 12.23
N GLN A 90 9.55 1.52 11.17
CA GLN A 90 8.11 1.35 11.13
C GLN A 90 7.78 -0.14 11.19
N GLU A 91 7.07 -0.54 12.23
CA GLU A 91 6.53 -1.89 12.41
C GLU A 91 5.02 -1.85 12.20
N THR A 92 4.55 -2.43 11.10
CA THR A 92 3.12 -2.45 10.74
C THR A 92 2.55 -3.85 10.92
N THR A 93 1.36 -3.95 11.51
CA THR A 93 0.71 -5.23 11.83
C THR A 93 0.58 -6.11 10.58
N ASN A 94 1.18 -7.31 10.62
CA ASN A 94 1.21 -8.29 9.52
C ASN A 94 1.82 -7.76 8.20
N GLN A 95 2.73 -6.79 8.27
CA GLN A 95 3.54 -6.35 7.14
C GLN A 95 5.02 -6.41 7.51
N SER A 96 5.89 -6.35 6.49
CA SER A 96 7.33 -6.24 6.67
C SER A 96 7.72 -4.92 7.33
N ASP A 97 8.74 -4.98 8.18
CA ASP A 97 9.35 -3.79 8.77
C ASP A 97 9.89 -2.86 7.70
N ALA A 98 9.71 -1.56 7.88
CA ALA A 98 10.27 -0.53 7.00
C ALA A 98 11.25 0.38 7.74
N PHE A 99 12.40 0.62 7.13
CA PHE A 99 13.42 1.55 7.58
C PHE A 99 13.31 2.84 6.80
N LEU A 100 13.07 3.93 7.53
CA LEU A 100 12.84 5.25 6.97
C LEU A 100 13.93 6.23 7.43
N LEU A 101 14.29 7.16 6.55
CA LEU A 101 14.93 8.41 6.92
C LEU A 101 13.85 9.49 6.90
N VAL A 102 13.55 10.07 8.06
CA VAL A 102 12.52 11.09 8.22
C VAL A 102 13.20 12.41 8.59
N ASN A 103 12.91 13.46 7.84
CA ASN A 103 13.47 14.80 8.02
C ASN A 103 12.48 15.87 7.54
N ASN A 104 12.91 17.13 7.46
CA ASN A 104 12.03 18.23 7.03
C ASN A 104 11.54 18.13 5.57
N SER A 105 12.24 17.40 4.70
CA SER A 105 11.82 17.18 3.31
C SER A 105 10.88 15.99 3.13
N GLY A 106 10.67 15.16 4.15
CA GLY A 106 9.75 14.05 4.02
C GLY A 106 10.09 12.80 4.81
N SER A 107 9.35 11.74 4.46
CA SER A 107 9.61 10.37 4.88
C SER A 107 10.19 9.57 3.72
N HIS A 108 11.48 9.23 3.81
CA HIS A 108 12.25 8.58 2.75
C HIS A 108 12.41 7.08 3.03
N PHE A 109 12.02 6.23 2.08
CA PHE A 109 12.12 4.78 2.17
C PHE A 109 13.52 4.29 1.80
N ILE A 110 14.20 3.68 2.76
CA ILE A 110 15.55 3.12 2.59
C ILE A 110 15.47 1.63 2.29
N GLY A 111 14.54 0.92 2.92
CA GLY A 111 14.35 -0.51 2.72
C GLY A 111 13.52 -1.16 3.82
N GLY A 112 13.53 -2.49 3.86
CA GLY A 112 12.73 -3.26 4.80
C GLY A 112 13.20 -4.69 4.98
N VAL A 113 12.58 -5.43 5.89
CA VAL A 113 12.89 -6.84 6.14
C VAL A 113 11.84 -7.70 5.46
N LEU A 114 12.19 -8.24 4.30
CA LEU A 114 11.30 -9.06 3.49
C LEU A 114 11.40 -10.52 3.92
N GLN A 115 10.26 -11.20 4.06
CA GLN A 115 10.25 -12.65 4.13
C GLN A 115 10.54 -13.21 2.74
N MET A 116 11.57 -14.05 2.62
CA MET A 116 11.94 -14.66 1.35
C MET A 116 12.22 -16.15 1.56
N PRO A 117 11.41 -17.04 0.96
CA PRO A 117 11.71 -18.48 0.93
C PRO A 117 13.11 -18.73 0.36
N GLY A 118 13.90 -19.57 1.04
CA GLY A 118 15.28 -19.89 0.64
C GLY A 118 16.35 -18.92 1.15
N ALA A 119 16.00 -17.82 1.82
CA ALA A 119 17.00 -17.04 2.57
C ALA A 119 17.51 -17.84 3.80
N PRO A 120 18.77 -17.66 4.24
CA PRO A 120 19.38 -18.44 5.33
C PRO A 120 18.57 -18.48 6.63
N ASN A 121 17.75 -17.45 6.90
CA ASN A 121 16.84 -17.38 8.05
C ASN A 121 15.38 -17.08 7.64
N GLY A 122 15.03 -17.28 6.37
CA GLY A 122 13.72 -16.94 5.81
C GLY A 122 13.44 -15.43 5.64
N TYR A 123 14.40 -14.57 5.98
CA TYR A 123 14.28 -13.11 5.85
C TYR A 123 15.51 -12.49 5.19
N ILE A 124 15.30 -11.38 4.49
CA ILE A 124 16.35 -10.54 3.91
C ILE A 124 16.10 -9.08 4.25
N ALA A 125 17.14 -8.41 4.74
CA ALA A 125 17.16 -6.96 4.84
C ALA A 125 17.38 -6.36 3.44
N ALA A 126 16.27 -5.99 2.79
CA ALA A 126 16.25 -5.45 1.45
C ALA A 126 16.52 -3.95 1.48
N LYS A 127 17.74 -3.55 1.09
CA LYS A 127 18.15 -2.14 0.97
C LYS A 127 17.96 -1.64 -0.46
N PHE A 128 17.08 -0.68 -0.62
CA PHE A 128 16.63 -0.15 -1.90
C PHE A 128 17.43 1.11 -2.28
N ARG A 129 17.89 1.21 -3.53
CA ARG A 129 18.64 2.35 -4.06
C ARG A 129 18.24 2.71 -5.50
N PRO A 130 18.14 4.01 -5.85
CA PRO A 130 18.27 5.18 -4.96
C PRO A 130 17.16 5.23 -3.90
N VAL A 131 17.39 5.94 -2.79
CA VAL A 131 16.35 6.17 -1.77
C VAL A 131 15.22 6.98 -2.42
N ILE A 132 13.97 6.56 -2.20
CA ILE A 132 12.78 7.25 -2.72
C ILE A 132 11.94 7.77 -1.57
N THR A 133 11.15 8.82 -1.81
CA THR A 133 10.30 9.41 -0.79
C THR A 133 8.87 8.87 -0.87
N PHE A 134 8.30 8.50 0.29
CA PHE A 134 6.87 8.17 0.41
C PHE A 134 6.00 9.42 0.50
N PHE A 135 6.47 10.45 1.21
CA PHE A 135 5.82 11.77 1.30
C PHE A 135 6.87 12.86 1.07
N ASP A 136 6.89 13.45 -0.14
CA ASP A 136 7.77 14.56 -0.51
C ASP A 136 7.19 15.86 0.06
N LEU A 137 7.66 16.28 1.23
CA LEU A 137 7.11 17.42 1.96
C LEU A 137 7.81 18.73 1.56
N PRO A 138 7.06 19.85 1.51
CA PRO A 138 5.61 19.95 1.73
C PRO A 138 4.79 19.37 0.56
N MET A 139 3.62 18.79 0.86
CA MET A 139 2.66 18.31 -0.14
C MET A 139 1.42 19.20 -0.18
N GLN A 140 1.06 19.63 -1.38
CA GLN A 140 -0.09 20.45 -1.72
C GLN A 140 -0.59 20.11 -3.13
N LEU A 141 -1.78 20.59 -3.48
CA LEU A 141 -2.36 20.43 -4.82
C LEU A 141 -1.33 20.78 -5.92
N GLY A 142 -1.17 19.88 -6.89
CA GLY A 142 -0.25 20.02 -8.02
C GLY A 142 1.14 19.41 -7.81
N ASN A 143 1.53 19.02 -6.59
CA ASN A 143 2.77 18.26 -6.40
C ASN A 143 2.65 16.88 -7.03
N LYS A 144 3.69 16.46 -7.75
CA LYS A 144 3.78 15.16 -8.40
C LYS A 144 5.20 14.64 -8.35
N GLY A 145 5.34 13.33 -8.39
CA GLY A 145 6.65 12.69 -8.44
C GLY A 145 6.60 11.34 -9.13
N ASN A 146 7.74 10.96 -9.66
CA ASN A 146 7.98 9.67 -10.30
C ASN A 146 9.40 9.26 -9.97
N ALA A 147 9.57 8.15 -9.27
CA ALA A 147 10.88 7.66 -8.87
C ALA A 147 10.91 6.14 -8.94
N THR A 148 12.07 5.59 -9.28
CA THR A 148 12.32 4.15 -9.28
C THR A 148 13.46 3.85 -8.33
N THR A 149 13.27 2.82 -7.51
CA THR A 149 14.30 2.27 -6.63
C THR A 149 14.51 0.80 -6.93
N SER A 150 15.72 0.30 -6.68
CA SER A 150 16.09 -1.08 -6.96
C SER A 150 16.71 -1.74 -5.74
N PHE A 151 16.35 -3.00 -5.52
CA PHE A 151 17.03 -3.90 -4.61
C PHE A 151 17.66 -5.05 -5.41
N PHE A 152 18.85 -5.47 -4.99
CA PHE A 152 19.56 -6.58 -5.61
C PHE A 152 19.90 -7.62 -4.54
N TYR A 153 19.49 -8.86 -4.77
CA TYR A 153 19.81 -10.01 -3.94
C TYR A 153 20.64 -11.00 -4.74
N ASN A 154 21.90 -11.22 -4.35
CA ASN A 154 22.74 -12.24 -4.97
C ASN A 154 22.26 -13.62 -4.51
N ILE A 155 22.02 -14.51 -5.46
CA ILE A 155 21.51 -15.85 -5.21
C ILE A 155 22.69 -16.82 -5.24
N PRO A 156 22.94 -17.56 -4.15
CA PRO A 156 23.95 -18.60 -4.14
C PRO A 156 23.66 -19.68 -5.19
N LYS A 157 24.70 -20.19 -5.85
CA LYS A 157 24.58 -21.09 -7.00
C LYS A 157 23.86 -22.40 -6.65
N GLU A 158 23.99 -22.86 -5.42
CA GLU A 158 23.35 -24.05 -4.87
C GLU A 158 21.81 -23.98 -4.86
N PHE A 159 21.23 -22.77 -4.92
CA PHE A 159 19.78 -22.59 -5.01
C PHE A 159 19.26 -22.53 -6.45
N ILE A 160 20.14 -22.65 -7.45
CA ILE A 160 19.76 -22.60 -8.86
C ILE A 160 19.58 -24.02 -9.42
N PRO A 161 18.38 -24.36 -9.91
CA PRO A 161 18.13 -25.64 -10.57
C PRO A 161 19.09 -25.94 -11.72
N ASP A 162 19.51 -27.20 -11.85
CA ASP A 162 20.38 -27.66 -12.94
C ASP A 162 19.77 -27.41 -14.33
N SER A 163 18.44 -27.39 -14.46
CA SER A 163 17.76 -27.04 -15.71
C SER A 163 18.08 -25.62 -16.20
N ILE A 164 18.25 -24.66 -15.27
CA ILE A 164 18.65 -23.29 -15.58
C ILE A 164 20.14 -23.23 -15.88
N LEU A 165 20.96 -23.96 -15.10
CA LEU A 165 22.41 -24.03 -15.32
C LEU A 165 22.75 -24.63 -16.69
N ASN A 166 22.01 -25.65 -17.13
CA ASN A 166 22.26 -26.38 -18.37
C ASN A 166 21.63 -25.74 -19.62
N SER A 167 20.69 -24.81 -19.46
CA SER A 167 20.03 -24.13 -20.59
C SER A 167 20.80 -22.93 -21.13
N ILE A 168 21.87 -22.51 -20.43
CA ILE A 168 22.64 -21.33 -20.76
C ILE A 168 23.96 -21.73 -21.44
N PRO A 169 24.19 -21.40 -22.72
CA PRO A 169 25.30 -21.92 -23.52
C PRO A 169 26.65 -21.23 -23.27
N PHE A 170 26.82 -20.58 -22.13
CA PHE A 170 28.02 -19.83 -21.76
C PHE A 170 28.31 -19.94 -20.26
N GLN A 171 29.55 -19.64 -19.86
CA GLN A 171 29.93 -19.66 -18.46
C GLN A 171 29.16 -18.60 -17.67
N ILE A 172 28.62 -19.01 -16.51
CA ILE A 172 27.90 -18.15 -15.58
C ILE A 172 28.75 -17.99 -14.33
N ASP A 173 28.97 -16.74 -13.94
CA ASP A 173 29.73 -16.38 -12.73
C ASP A 173 28.81 -16.25 -11.51
N SER A 174 27.64 -15.63 -11.66
CA SER A 174 26.75 -15.32 -10.53
C SER A 174 25.29 -15.16 -10.94
N PHE A 175 24.39 -15.30 -9.97
CA PHE A 175 22.94 -15.10 -10.12
C PHE A 175 22.50 -13.99 -9.17
N ARG A 176 21.50 -13.20 -9.58
CA ARG A 176 20.82 -12.28 -8.67
C ARG A 176 19.36 -12.10 -9.02
N LEU A 177 18.55 -11.86 -7.98
CA LEU A 177 17.23 -11.27 -8.11
C LEU A 177 17.36 -9.75 -8.01
N ARG A 178 16.77 -9.05 -8.97
CA ARG A 178 16.59 -7.61 -8.95
C ARG A 178 15.11 -7.30 -8.77
N ILE A 179 14.78 -6.44 -7.82
CA ILE A 179 13.43 -5.91 -7.61
C ILE A 179 13.48 -4.41 -7.86
N ASP A 180 12.86 -3.97 -8.94
CA ASP A 180 12.61 -2.56 -9.21
C ASP A 180 11.24 -2.18 -8.64
N ILE A 181 11.14 -1.05 -7.95
CA ILE A 181 9.87 -0.47 -7.50
C ILE A 181 9.74 0.91 -8.12
N THR A 182 8.74 1.09 -8.97
CA THR A 182 8.41 2.39 -9.55
C THR A 182 7.25 3.00 -8.80
N ARG A 183 7.50 4.13 -8.14
CA ARG A 183 6.52 4.93 -7.41
C ARG A 183 6.14 6.15 -8.24
N LYS A 184 4.83 6.39 -8.39
CA LYS A 184 4.26 7.61 -8.96
C LYS A 184 3.23 8.20 -8.02
N PHE A 185 3.18 9.52 -7.94
CA PHE A 185 2.09 10.20 -7.26
C PHE A 185 1.73 11.52 -7.90
N ASN A 186 0.50 11.96 -7.68
CA ASN A 186 -0.02 13.26 -8.08
C ASN A 186 -1.01 13.76 -7.02
N CYS A 187 -0.78 14.96 -6.47
CA CYS A 187 -1.73 15.62 -5.59
C CYS A 187 -2.79 16.30 -6.47
N ILE A 188 -3.96 15.67 -6.57
CA ILE A 188 -5.00 16.01 -7.54
C ILE A 188 -6.12 16.89 -6.97
N GLY A 189 -6.24 16.97 -5.64
CA GLY A 189 -7.31 17.71 -4.99
C GLY A 189 -6.89 18.28 -3.64
N ASN A 190 -7.55 19.34 -3.20
CA ASN A 190 -7.50 19.81 -1.82
C ASN A 190 -8.92 20.18 -1.34
N GLY A 191 -9.16 20.15 -0.03
CA GLY A 191 -10.50 20.39 0.51
C GLY A 191 -10.76 19.73 1.86
N THR A 192 -12.00 19.36 2.12
CA THR A 192 -12.43 18.73 3.38
C THR A 192 -12.95 17.32 3.11
N ILE A 193 -12.42 16.34 3.83
CA ILE A 193 -12.98 14.99 3.90
C ILE A 193 -13.84 14.85 5.14
N HIS A 194 -15.06 14.36 4.97
CA HIS A 194 -16.00 14.07 6.02
C HIS A 194 -16.02 12.57 6.33
N LEU A 195 -15.38 12.18 7.42
CA LEU A 195 -15.42 10.80 7.92
C LEU A 195 -16.51 10.68 9.00
N PRO A 196 -16.95 9.47 9.37
CA PRO A 196 -18.12 9.28 10.23
C PRO A 196 -18.13 10.09 11.53
N GLN A 197 -16.97 10.30 12.16
CA GLN A 197 -16.87 11.04 13.42
C GLN A 197 -16.07 12.33 13.34
N LYS A 198 -15.32 12.54 12.26
CA LYS A 198 -14.34 13.62 12.21
C LYS A 198 -14.13 14.11 10.79
N ASP A 199 -14.06 15.42 10.67
CA ASP A 199 -13.73 16.10 9.43
C ASP A 199 -12.24 16.46 9.42
N TYR A 200 -11.60 16.33 8.27
CA TYR A 200 -10.19 16.68 8.11
C TYR A 200 -9.99 17.61 6.91
N PRO A 201 -9.21 18.70 7.06
CA PRO A 201 -8.65 19.40 5.91
C PRO A 201 -7.59 18.50 5.27
N VAL A 202 -7.65 18.29 3.96
CA VAL A 202 -6.82 17.30 3.27
C VAL A 202 -6.28 17.75 1.92
N VAL A 203 -5.16 17.15 1.54
CA VAL A 203 -4.67 17.03 0.17
C VAL A 203 -4.94 15.61 -0.29
N GLN A 204 -5.61 15.47 -1.44
CA GLN A 204 -5.87 14.18 -2.06
C GLN A 204 -4.73 13.83 -3.03
N MET A 205 -4.14 12.66 -2.83
CA MET A 205 -3.02 12.14 -3.63
C MET A 205 -3.45 10.86 -4.35
N ASP A 206 -3.38 10.86 -5.68
CA ASP A 206 -3.35 9.64 -6.49
C ASP A 206 -1.95 9.04 -6.45
N PHE A 207 -1.85 7.75 -6.18
CA PHE A 207 -0.60 7.04 -5.95
C PHE A 207 -0.58 5.69 -6.67
N SER A 208 0.61 5.31 -7.14
CA SER A 208 0.88 4.01 -7.73
C SER A 208 2.28 3.54 -7.36
N MET A 209 2.39 2.28 -6.94
CA MET A 209 3.62 1.56 -6.66
C MET A 209 3.61 0.25 -7.44
N LYS A 210 4.50 0.16 -8.42
CA LYS A 210 4.61 -0.98 -9.33
C LYS A 210 5.95 -1.68 -9.12
N PRO A 211 5.96 -2.86 -8.51
CA PRO A 211 7.14 -3.71 -8.47
C PRO A 211 7.37 -4.38 -9.83
N ALA A 212 8.62 -4.64 -10.15
CA ALA A 212 9.05 -5.44 -11.30
C ALA A 212 10.24 -6.29 -10.87
N GLN A 213 10.13 -7.60 -11.02
CA GLN A 213 11.17 -8.54 -10.63
C GLN A 213 11.91 -9.04 -11.87
N LYS A 214 13.23 -9.15 -11.76
CA LYS A 214 14.10 -9.68 -12.80
C LYS A 214 15.08 -10.67 -12.21
N PHE A 215 15.21 -11.82 -12.84
CA PHE A 215 16.26 -12.77 -12.56
C PHE A 215 17.40 -12.53 -13.55
N GLU A 216 18.58 -12.21 -13.02
CA GLU A 216 19.74 -11.81 -13.82
C GLU A 216 20.90 -12.77 -13.58
N VAL A 217 21.62 -13.11 -14.66
CA VAL A 217 22.86 -13.89 -14.62
C VAL A 217 24.03 -13.02 -15.03
N LYS A 218 25.19 -13.24 -14.41
CA LYS A 218 26.43 -12.56 -14.76
C LYS A 218 27.22 -13.41 -15.74
N VAL A 219 27.42 -12.88 -16.93
CA VAL A 219 28.16 -13.51 -18.03
C VAL A 219 29.48 -12.78 -18.22
N PRO A 220 30.61 -13.50 -18.38
CA PRO A 220 31.88 -12.87 -18.75
C PRO A 220 31.72 -11.96 -19.98
N ILE A 221 32.38 -10.80 -19.97
CA ILE A 221 32.37 -9.78 -21.04
C ILE A 221 31.04 -9.00 -21.17
N PHE A 222 29.88 -9.65 -21.03
CA PHE A 222 28.57 -9.02 -21.21
C PHE A 222 27.93 -8.45 -19.94
N GLY A 223 28.44 -8.83 -18.76
CA GLY A 223 27.92 -8.35 -17.49
C GLY A 223 26.60 -9.03 -17.09
N TRP A 224 25.71 -8.26 -16.45
CA TRP A 224 24.42 -8.77 -15.98
C TRP A 224 23.40 -8.80 -17.12
N ILE A 225 22.83 -9.97 -17.38
CA ILE A 225 21.82 -10.21 -18.41
C ILE A 225 20.53 -10.68 -17.73
N ASP A 226 19.41 -10.08 -18.10
CA ASP A 226 18.07 -10.51 -17.70
C ASP A 226 17.69 -11.82 -18.42
N VAL A 227 17.45 -12.86 -17.63
CA VAL A 227 17.07 -14.20 -18.09
C VAL A 227 15.70 -14.61 -17.56
N SER A 228 14.90 -13.66 -17.06
CA SER A 228 13.58 -13.91 -16.47
C SER A 228 12.65 -14.71 -17.40
N GLN A 229 12.76 -14.48 -18.72
CA GLN A 229 12.00 -15.20 -19.74
C GLN A 229 12.30 -16.70 -19.81
N PHE A 230 13.51 -17.12 -19.42
CA PHE A 230 13.97 -18.52 -19.52
C PHE A 230 13.62 -19.35 -18.29
N ILE A 231 13.38 -18.71 -17.15
CA ILE A 231 13.05 -19.37 -15.87
C ILE A 231 11.53 -19.51 -15.66
N GLY A 232 10.75 -19.38 -16.73
CA GLY A 232 9.31 -19.62 -16.71
C GLY A 232 8.47 -18.49 -16.11
N GLY A 233 8.97 -17.24 -16.07
CA GLY A 233 8.21 -15.98 -15.92
C GLY A 233 7.25 -15.79 -14.73
N GLY A 234 6.95 -16.85 -13.97
CA GLY A 234 5.81 -16.90 -13.05
C GLY A 234 5.95 -17.87 -11.88
N GLN A 235 7.14 -18.45 -11.65
CA GLN A 235 7.41 -19.23 -10.43
C GLN A 235 7.84 -18.37 -9.24
N PHE A 236 8.16 -17.09 -9.47
CA PHE A 236 8.30 -16.11 -8.41
C PHE A 236 6.98 -15.37 -8.31
N SER A 237 6.20 -15.65 -7.26
CA SER A 237 5.07 -14.79 -6.93
C SER A 237 5.58 -13.36 -6.70
N GLU A 238 4.80 -12.36 -7.08
CA GLU A 238 5.10 -10.98 -6.73
C GLU A 238 5.14 -10.86 -5.18
N PHE A 239 6.34 -10.95 -4.59
CA PHE A 239 6.56 -10.80 -3.14
C PHE A 239 6.10 -9.44 -2.61
N ILE A 240 6.09 -8.45 -3.51
CA ILE A 240 5.58 -7.10 -3.26
C ILE A 240 4.46 -6.94 -4.28
N PRO A 241 3.19 -6.75 -3.84
CA PRO A 241 2.10 -6.54 -4.77
C PRO A 241 2.15 -5.14 -5.38
N THR A 242 1.57 -4.99 -6.56
CA THR A 242 1.21 -3.67 -7.07
C THR A 242 0.16 -3.02 -6.16
N THR A 243 0.41 -1.78 -5.73
CA THR A 243 -0.56 -0.98 -4.95
C THR A 243 -0.82 0.32 -5.70
N GLU A 244 -2.08 0.58 -6.01
CA GLU A 244 -2.53 1.86 -6.57
C GLU A 244 -3.68 2.37 -5.72
N GLY A 245 -3.88 3.68 -5.62
CA GLY A 245 -4.95 4.18 -4.78
C GLY A 245 -4.98 5.68 -4.59
N ILE A 246 -5.96 6.11 -3.79
CA ILE A 246 -6.18 7.50 -3.40
C ILE A 246 -5.90 7.65 -1.91
N TYR A 247 -4.99 8.55 -1.56
CA TYR A 247 -4.60 8.85 -0.19
C TYR A 247 -5.11 10.24 0.16
N PHE A 248 -5.70 10.40 1.33
CA PHE A 248 -6.08 11.68 1.90
C PHE A 248 -5.11 12.03 3.02
N LEU A 249 -4.30 13.06 2.79
CA LEU A 249 -3.25 13.51 3.70
C LEU A 249 -3.72 14.76 4.43
N SER A 250 -3.67 14.77 5.76
CA SER A 250 -4.09 15.93 6.56
C SER A 250 -2.89 16.62 7.24
N PRO A 251 -2.85 17.96 7.29
CA PRO A 251 -1.84 18.67 8.07
C PRO A 251 -1.91 18.27 9.56
N ASN A 252 -0.74 18.12 10.20
CA ASN A 252 -0.61 17.74 11.61
C ASN A 252 -1.22 16.36 11.95
N HIS A 253 -1.41 15.50 10.94
CA HIS A 253 -1.79 14.10 11.11
C HIS A 253 -0.67 13.20 10.59
N ILE A 254 -0.29 12.19 11.37
CA ILE A 254 0.76 11.25 10.98
C ILE A 254 0.21 10.30 9.93
N GLY A 255 0.76 10.34 8.72
CA GLY A 255 0.30 9.53 7.60
C GLY A 255 -1.11 9.89 7.11
N PRO A 256 -1.69 9.08 6.20
CA PRO A 256 -3.00 9.37 5.62
C PRO A 256 -4.16 9.16 6.62
N VAL A 257 -5.13 10.07 6.61
CA VAL A 257 -6.39 9.93 7.38
C VAL A 257 -7.34 8.93 6.71
N ALA A 258 -7.21 8.75 5.40
CA ALA A 258 -7.91 7.73 4.64
C ALA A 258 -7.08 7.26 3.44
N VAL A 259 -7.11 5.97 3.16
CA VAL A 259 -6.45 5.30 2.04
C VAL A 259 -7.46 4.42 1.34
N PHE A 260 -7.64 4.61 0.04
CA PHE A 260 -8.50 3.81 -0.81
C PHE A 260 -7.64 3.08 -1.82
N ASN A 261 -7.35 1.81 -1.57
CA ASN A 261 -6.58 0.99 -2.50
C ASN A 261 -7.48 0.56 -3.66
N ARG A 262 -7.00 0.80 -4.87
CA ARG A 262 -7.61 0.33 -6.11
C ARG A 262 -7.25 -1.13 -6.29
N THR A 263 -8.25 -1.93 -6.62
CA THR A 263 -8.03 -3.31 -7.02
C THR A 263 -7.13 -3.35 -8.26
N PRO A 264 -6.00 -4.09 -8.25
CA PRO A 264 -5.10 -4.17 -9.39
C PRO A 264 -5.83 -4.67 -10.65
N GLY A 265 -5.58 -4.00 -11.78
CA GLY A 265 -6.19 -4.34 -13.07
C GLY A 265 -7.66 -3.93 -13.22
N THR A 266 -8.25 -3.23 -12.25
CA THR A 266 -9.62 -2.70 -12.34
C THR A 266 -9.67 -1.20 -11.97
N GLU A 267 -10.86 -0.60 -12.06
CA GLU A 267 -11.14 0.76 -11.56
C GLU A 267 -11.90 0.75 -10.22
N THR A 268 -11.93 -0.39 -9.52
CA THR A 268 -12.77 -0.56 -8.33
C THR A 268 -12.01 -0.28 -7.03
N TYR A 269 -12.72 0.33 -6.07
CA TYR A 269 -12.25 0.55 -4.70
C TYR A 269 -13.21 -0.19 -3.77
N ASP A 270 -12.74 -1.28 -3.19
CA ASP A 270 -13.58 -2.22 -2.45
C ASP A 270 -13.44 -2.07 -0.93
N MET A 271 -12.33 -1.48 -0.48
CA MET A 271 -12.02 -1.25 0.93
C MET A 271 -11.21 0.04 1.07
N ALA A 272 -11.41 0.73 2.20
CA ALA A 272 -10.58 1.84 2.63
C ALA A 272 -9.92 1.51 3.97
N LEU A 273 -8.75 2.10 4.23
CA LEU A 273 -8.17 2.19 5.57
C LEU A 273 -8.36 3.62 6.05
N VAL A 274 -8.94 3.79 7.23
CA VAL A 274 -9.35 5.09 7.76
C VAL A 274 -8.81 5.25 9.16
N ASP A 275 -8.40 6.46 9.53
CA ASP A 275 -8.00 6.79 10.90
C ASP A 275 -9.00 6.22 11.91
N TYR A 276 -8.49 5.50 12.92
CA TYR A 276 -9.36 4.72 13.81
C TYR A 276 -10.33 5.60 14.59
N GLU A 277 -9.88 6.75 15.08
CA GLU A 277 -10.73 7.68 15.83
C GLU A 277 -11.85 8.27 14.96
N ALA A 278 -11.65 8.35 13.65
CA ALA A 278 -12.66 8.84 12.72
C ALA A 278 -13.81 7.83 12.47
N ILE A 279 -13.67 6.55 12.85
CA ILE A 279 -14.61 5.48 12.46
C ILE A 279 -14.95 4.46 13.57
N ASN A 280 -14.22 4.43 14.69
CA ASN A 280 -14.36 3.41 15.75
C ASN A 280 -15.77 3.26 16.38
N SER A 281 -16.64 4.27 16.31
CA SER A 281 -18.03 4.23 16.82
C SER A 281 -19.08 4.07 15.72
N SER A 282 -18.69 3.94 14.45
CA SER A 282 -19.63 3.57 13.39
C SER A 282 -20.26 2.22 13.71
N ASN A 283 -21.57 2.07 13.48
CA ASN A 283 -22.26 0.82 13.79
C ASN A 283 -21.56 -0.36 13.09
N LYS A 284 -21.02 -1.31 13.87
CA LYS A 284 -20.58 -2.62 13.37
C LYS A 284 -21.71 -3.19 12.53
N ILE A 285 -21.44 -3.55 11.27
CA ILE A 285 -22.47 -4.23 10.48
C ILE A 285 -22.61 -5.67 10.98
N ASN A 286 -23.37 -5.87 12.06
CA ASN A 286 -23.73 -7.22 12.50
C ASN A 286 -24.54 -7.97 11.42
N ASP A 287 -25.16 -7.26 10.47
CA ASP A 287 -26.01 -7.83 9.41
C ASP A 287 -25.26 -8.29 8.14
N ILE A 288 -23.93 -8.09 8.07
CA ILE A 288 -23.10 -8.43 6.91
C ILE A 288 -21.95 -9.38 7.30
N ILE A 289 -21.72 -9.63 8.59
CA ILE A 289 -20.75 -10.65 9.02
C ILE A 289 -21.26 -12.03 8.62
N ILE A 290 -20.47 -12.75 7.83
CA ILE A 290 -20.75 -14.15 7.48
C ILE A 290 -19.73 -15.07 8.15
N ASN A 291 -20.15 -16.31 8.40
CA ASN A 291 -19.26 -17.33 8.94
C ASN A 291 -18.35 -17.89 7.85
N THR A 292 -17.09 -18.12 8.19
CA THR A 292 -16.12 -18.85 7.37
C THR A 292 -15.54 -20.00 8.18
N TYR A 293 -15.31 -21.14 7.53
CA TYR A 293 -14.78 -22.32 8.21
C TYR A 293 -13.98 -23.23 7.26
N PRO A 294 -12.99 -23.99 7.76
CA PRO A 294 -12.41 -23.84 9.09
C PRO A 294 -11.71 -22.47 9.24
N ASN A 295 -11.55 -22.00 10.47
CA ASN A 295 -10.74 -20.82 10.78
C ASN A 295 -10.01 -21.09 12.11
N PRO A 296 -8.68 -21.33 12.11
CA PRO A 296 -7.76 -21.21 10.97
C PRO A 296 -7.98 -22.22 9.83
N ALA A 297 -7.60 -21.84 8.60
CA ALA A 297 -7.76 -22.62 7.37
C ALA A 297 -6.41 -23.03 6.76
N ASN A 298 -6.36 -24.23 6.14
CA ASN A 298 -5.21 -24.68 5.35
C ASN A 298 -5.44 -24.36 3.87
N ASP A 299 -5.98 -25.30 3.09
CA ASP A 299 -6.07 -25.12 1.63
C ASP A 299 -7.48 -24.77 1.16
N LEU A 300 -8.49 -25.03 1.98
CA LEU A 300 -9.89 -24.84 1.63
C LEU A 300 -10.59 -23.97 2.69
N LEU A 301 -11.39 -23.03 2.20
CA LEU A 301 -12.26 -22.18 3.02
C LEU A 301 -13.71 -22.29 2.53
N PHE A 302 -14.63 -22.53 3.45
CA PHE A 302 -16.06 -22.61 3.19
C PHE A 302 -16.78 -21.37 3.69
N LEU A 303 -17.78 -20.93 2.94
CA LEU A 303 -18.55 -19.71 3.18
C LEU A 303 -19.96 -20.06 3.68
N GLY A 304 -20.28 -19.66 4.91
CA GLY A 304 -21.62 -19.77 5.49
C GLY A 304 -22.54 -18.63 5.03
N CYS A 305 -22.68 -18.40 3.72
CA CYS A 305 -23.52 -17.33 3.16
C CYS A 305 -24.90 -17.87 2.75
N LYS A 306 -25.98 -17.31 3.30
CA LYS A 306 -27.36 -17.69 2.91
C LYS A 306 -27.93 -16.88 1.75
N LYS A 307 -27.28 -15.75 1.41
CA LYS A 307 -27.72 -14.86 0.32
C LYS A 307 -27.02 -15.25 -0.98
N ASP A 308 -27.71 -15.07 -2.11
CA ASP A 308 -27.11 -15.27 -3.41
C ASP A 308 -26.01 -14.24 -3.68
N PHE A 309 -24.86 -14.73 -4.12
CA PHE A 309 -23.68 -13.94 -4.49
C PHE A 309 -23.10 -14.44 -5.81
N ASN A 310 -22.33 -13.59 -6.47
CA ASN A 310 -21.68 -13.93 -7.74
C ASN A 310 -20.18 -13.62 -7.75
N GLU A 311 -19.64 -13.12 -6.64
CA GLU A 311 -18.23 -12.80 -6.51
C GLU A 311 -17.78 -12.82 -5.05
N VAL A 312 -16.58 -13.34 -4.81
CA VAL A 312 -15.86 -13.24 -3.54
C VAL A 312 -14.48 -12.65 -3.80
N LYS A 313 -14.15 -11.59 -3.07
CA LYS A 313 -12.84 -10.92 -3.12
C LYS A 313 -12.09 -11.17 -1.82
N VAL A 314 -10.83 -11.56 -1.91
CA VAL A 314 -9.95 -11.79 -0.76
C VAL A 314 -8.91 -10.69 -0.68
N PHE A 315 -8.81 -10.05 0.48
CA PHE A 315 -7.88 -8.97 0.76
C PHE A 315 -6.90 -9.37 1.86
N ASP A 316 -5.68 -8.85 1.77
CA ASP A 316 -4.75 -8.88 2.90
C ASP A 316 -5.13 -7.84 3.95
N VAL A 317 -4.36 -7.79 5.04
CA VAL A 317 -4.55 -6.83 6.12
C VAL A 317 -4.39 -5.38 5.69
N ALA A 318 -3.65 -5.10 4.61
CA ALA A 318 -3.40 -3.78 4.07
C ALA A 318 -4.54 -3.31 3.15
N GLY A 319 -5.54 -4.16 2.92
CA GLY A 319 -6.62 -3.91 1.97
C GLY A 319 -6.19 -4.10 0.51
N ASN A 320 -5.03 -4.70 0.24
CA ASN A 320 -4.69 -5.10 -1.13
C ASN A 320 -5.54 -6.29 -1.53
N LEU A 321 -6.05 -6.29 -2.76
CA LEU A 321 -6.76 -7.45 -3.30
C LEU A 321 -5.76 -8.55 -3.69
N ILE A 322 -5.95 -9.74 -3.13
CA ILE A 322 -5.08 -10.91 -3.33
C ILE A 322 -5.71 -11.94 -4.27
N SER A 323 -7.03 -12.14 -4.22
CA SER A 323 -7.72 -13.11 -5.07
C SER A 323 -9.16 -12.74 -5.37
N ILE A 324 -9.68 -13.19 -6.52
CA ILE A 324 -11.08 -13.05 -6.93
C ILE A 324 -11.63 -14.42 -7.31
N PHE A 325 -12.72 -14.83 -6.66
CA PHE A 325 -13.51 -16.00 -7.00
C PHE A 325 -14.81 -15.54 -7.64
N LYS A 326 -15.00 -15.85 -8.92
CA LYS A 326 -16.24 -15.54 -9.66
C LYS A 326 -17.25 -16.68 -9.52
N GLY A 327 -18.53 -16.35 -9.50
CA GLY A 327 -19.64 -17.28 -9.33
C GLY A 327 -20.15 -17.36 -7.89
N ASN A 328 -20.95 -18.38 -7.62
CA ASN A 328 -21.67 -18.57 -6.36
C ASN A 328 -21.11 -19.74 -5.52
N ASN A 329 -19.88 -20.19 -5.81
CA ASN A 329 -19.29 -21.32 -5.11
C ASN A 329 -18.95 -20.95 -3.66
N GLN A 330 -19.49 -21.72 -2.71
CA GLN A 330 -19.22 -21.53 -1.28
C GLN A 330 -17.95 -22.23 -0.81
N LYS A 331 -17.25 -22.96 -1.68
CA LYS A 331 -15.94 -23.57 -1.43
C LYS A 331 -14.87 -22.79 -2.19
N LEU A 332 -13.94 -22.19 -1.46
CA LEU A 332 -12.79 -21.47 -2.01
C LEU A 332 -11.52 -22.30 -1.84
N ASP A 333 -10.74 -22.40 -2.91
CA ASP A 333 -9.37 -22.91 -2.86
C ASP A 333 -8.44 -21.74 -2.52
N ILE A 334 -7.77 -21.83 -1.37
CA ILE A 334 -6.86 -20.83 -0.84
C ILE A 334 -5.45 -21.39 -0.63
N SER A 335 -5.14 -22.53 -1.26
CA SER A 335 -3.84 -23.21 -1.16
C SER A 335 -2.66 -22.33 -1.56
N GLU A 336 -2.87 -21.42 -2.52
CA GLU A 336 -1.85 -20.49 -3.01
C GLU A 336 -1.61 -19.29 -2.07
N LEU A 337 -2.47 -19.08 -1.06
CA LEU A 337 -2.29 -17.99 -0.11
C LEU A 337 -1.14 -18.29 0.87
N SER A 338 -0.32 -17.29 1.13
CA SER A 338 0.69 -17.35 2.19
C SER A 338 0.05 -17.37 3.57
N LYS A 339 0.77 -17.84 4.59
CA LYS A 339 0.30 -17.82 5.98
C LYS A 339 0.02 -16.38 6.42
N GLY A 340 -1.13 -16.12 7.04
CA GLY A 340 -1.49 -14.76 7.41
C GLY A 340 -2.96 -14.54 7.75
N ILE A 341 -3.31 -13.28 8.01
CA ILE A 341 -4.69 -12.85 8.23
C ILE A 341 -5.24 -12.28 6.92
N TYR A 342 -6.46 -12.71 6.56
CA TYR A 342 -7.14 -12.29 5.35
C TYR A 342 -8.58 -11.87 5.64
N PHE A 343 -9.13 -11.07 4.74
CA PHE A 343 -10.50 -10.59 4.78
C PHE A 343 -11.21 -10.95 3.48
N ILE A 344 -12.47 -11.35 3.56
CA ILE A 344 -13.28 -11.62 2.38
C ILE A 344 -14.42 -10.61 2.29
N ASN A 345 -14.68 -10.13 1.08
CA ASN A 345 -15.91 -9.46 0.72
C ASN A 345 -16.70 -10.38 -0.21
N ILE A 346 -17.96 -10.63 0.12
CA ILE A 346 -18.93 -11.32 -0.73
C ILE A 346 -19.80 -10.28 -1.41
N LEU A 347 -19.83 -10.31 -2.74
CA LEU A 347 -20.56 -9.37 -3.56
C LEU A 347 -21.68 -10.07 -4.34
N SER A 348 -22.80 -9.37 -4.48
CA SER A 348 -23.90 -9.70 -5.38
C SER A 348 -24.12 -8.51 -6.29
N HIS A 349 -23.89 -8.68 -7.60
CA HIS A 349 -24.04 -7.61 -8.60
C HIS A 349 -23.26 -6.34 -8.21
N ASN A 350 -21.99 -6.49 -7.82
CA ASN A 350 -21.08 -5.43 -7.34
C ASN A 350 -21.50 -4.75 -6.03
N LYS A 351 -22.57 -5.21 -5.36
CA LYS A 351 -22.95 -4.75 -4.02
C LYS A 351 -22.36 -5.67 -2.98
N LEU A 352 -21.69 -5.10 -1.98
CA LEU A 352 -21.23 -5.85 -0.81
C LEU A 352 -22.42 -6.38 -0.01
N ILE A 353 -22.49 -7.70 0.18
CA ILE A 353 -23.57 -8.38 0.92
C ILE A 353 -23.08 -9.25 2.08
N GLY A 354 -21.78 -9.53 2.14
CA GLY A 354 -21.15 -10.27 3.22
C GLY A 354 -19.69 -9.88 3.42
N PHE A 355 -19.17 -9.98 4.64
CA PHE A 355 -17.75 -9.87 4.92
C PHE A 355 -17.31 -10.86 6.01
N SER A 356 -16.07 -11.33 5.98
CA SER A 356 -15.51 -12.18 7.03
C SER A 356 -14.00 -12.03 7.14
N LYS A 357 -13.45 -12.44 8.29
CA LYS A 357 -12.00 -12.53 8.53
C LYS A 357 -11.64 -14.00 8.73
N PHE A 358 -10.54 -14.46 8.13
CA PHE A 358 -9.98 -15.79 8.39
C PHE A 358 -8.45 -15.75 8.55
N ILE A 359 -7.90 -16.81 9.15
CA ILE A 359 -6.46 -17.01 9.33
C ILE A 359 -6.02 -18.17 8.43
N LYS A 360 -5.03 -17.95 7.55
CA LYS A 360 -4.37 -18.98 6.73
C LYS A 360 -3.15 -19.54 7.47
N MET A 361 -3.07 -20.87 7.54
CA MET A 361 -2.01 -21.63 8.22
C MET A 361 -0.89 -22.10 7.31
#